data_AF-A0A2N5YKT1-F1
#
_entry.id   AF-A0A2N5YKT1-F1
#
_cell.length_a   1.000
_cell.length_b   1.000
_cell.length_c   1.000
_cell.angle_alpha   90.00
_cell.angle_beta   90.00
_cell.angle_gamma   90.00
#
_symmetry.space_group_name_H-M   'P 1'
#
loop_
_entity.id
_entity.type
_entity.pdbx_description
1 polymer ?
#
loop_
_entity_poly.entity_id
_entity_poly.type
_entity_poly.pdbx_seq_one_letter_code
_entity_poly.pdbx_strand_id
1 'polypeptide(L)'
;PDGKEIIFTRSPAISASESGITDGFTRKTEVNKPFTDKFVNGERDYKYDLYKIPFNDGRGGEPIPVAGASDNGKSNYFARYSPDGKWIVFCKANNFMLLMGDSKLYIMPAEGGEVRELECNLENMNSYHSWSPNSKWLVVATKERGPYTQMYLTHIDENGHASPPVFIENAKPPKRAVNIPEFVNWPIHKPITVVDSFTETGDYLTIAEAKYRATTGELDKALKAVNKAIRLDPDNYDQYYVRGYVYSAMGEWDKALKDYNTILRVNPGNNQALHNRGIAWMNLGKFEKAIGDFSINIKNKPNDTAEYYNRALSFLELKQFQEAIDDFTRVIELDESDIGAVFNK
;
A
#
# COMPACT_ATOMS: atom_id res chain seq x y z
N PRO A 1 -4.51 27.84 13.96
CA PRO A 1 -5.50 27.42 14.99
C PRO A 1 -6.72 28.33 15.09
N ASP A 2 -6.52 29.64 14.89
CA ASP A 2 -7.55 30.68 14.91
C ASP A 2 -8.41 30.77 13.63
N GLY A 3 -8.18 29.90 12.64
CA GLY A 3 -8.93 29.86 11.38
C GLY A 3 -8.61 30.99 10.41
N LYS A 4 -7.60 31.82 10.68
CA LYS A 4 -7.28 32.99 9.85
C LYS A 4 -6.30 32.70 8.72
N GLU A 5 -5.48 31.67 8.88
CA GLU A 5 -4.36 31.37 7.99
C GLU A 5 -4.21 29.86 7.78
N ILE A 6 -3.77 29.48 6.59
CA ILE A 6 -3.32 28.13 6.24
C ILE A 6 -1.81 28.13 6.10
N ILE A 7 -1.15 27.15 6.70
CA ILE A 7 0.24 26.80 6.39
C ILE A 7 0.27 25.59 5.46
N PHE A 8 1.08 25.65 4.42
CA PHE A 8 1.17 24.59 3.42
C PHE A 8 2.57 24.49 2.83
N THR A 9 2.85 23.35 2.22
CA THR A 9 4.10 23.11 1.49
C THR A 9 3.94 23.50 0.04
N ARG A 10 4.89 24.24 -0.50
CA ARG A 10 4.94 24.61 -1.91
C ARG A 10 6.22 24.08 -2.53
N SER A 11 6.12 23.57 -3.76
CA SER A 11 7.27 23.25 -4.60
C SER A 11 7.00 23.77 -6.01
N PRO A 12 8.02 24.22 -6.76
CA PRO A 12 7.84 24.56 -8.17
C PRO A 12 7.28 23.37 -8.95
N ALA A 13 6.10 23.55 -9.55
CA ALA A 13 5.52 22.56 -10.45
C ALA A 13 6.22 22.60 -11.81
N ILE A 14 6.13 21.49 -12.54
CA ILE A 14 6.56 21.40 -13.94
C ILE A 14 5.45 21.97 -14.83
N SER A 15 5.82 22.61 -15.94
CA SER A 15 4.83 23.01 -16.94
C SER A 15 4.10 21.77 -17.49
N ALA A 16 2.79 21.84 -17.69
CA ALA A 16 2.00 20.71 -18.20
C ALA A 16 2.56 20.12 -19.52
N SER A 17 3.19 20.97 -20.34
CA SER A 17 3.88 20.58 -21.57
C SER A 17 5.11 19.69 -21.35
N GLU A 18 5.85 19.89 -20.26
CA GLU A 18 7.05 19.10 -19.95
C GLU A 18 6.73 17.81 -19.20
N SER A 19 5.62 17.78 -18.44
CA SER A 19 5.19 16.56 -17.74
C SER A 19 4.55 15.52 -18.68
N GLY A 20 4.14 15.93 -19.88
CA GLY A 20 3.38 15.09 -20.82
C GLY A 20 1.91 14.89 -20.42
N ILE A 21 1.43 15.59 -19.38
CA ILE A 21 0.05 15.55 -18.91
C ILE A 21 -0.69 16.72 -19.53
N THR A 22 -1.36 16.49 -20.66
CA THR A 22 -1.99 17.56 -21.44
C THR A 22 -3.47 17.78 -21.11
N ASP A 23 -4.16 16.78 -20.51
CA ASP A 23 -5.64 16.75 -20.53
C ASP A 23 -6.30 16.43 -19.17
N GLY A 24 -5.53 16.20 -18.10
CA GLY A 24 -6.05 15.88 -16.76
C GLY A 24 -6.87 14.58 -16.63
N PHE A 25 -7.15 13.86 -17.73
CA PHE A 25 -8.04 12.69 -17.77
C PHE A 25 -7.67 11.63 -18.83
N THR A 26 -6.40 11.27 -18.97
CA THR A 26 -6.05 10.07 -19.73
C THR A 26 -6.08 8.83 -18.82
N ARG A 27 -6.86 7.80 -19.18
CA ARG A 27 -6.94 6.51 -18.45
C ARG A 27 -5.61 5.74 -18.40
N LYS A 28 -4.62 6.17 -19.17
CA LYS A 28 -3.23 5.71 -19.10
C LYS A 28 -2.35 6.91 -18.82
N THR A 29 -1.86 7.01 -17.59
CA THR A 29 -0.75 7.89 -17.26
C THR A 29 0.53 7.24 -17.76
N GLU A 30 0.87 7.45 -19.03
CA GLU A 30 2.23 7.17 -19.49
C GLU A 30 3.13 8.26 -18.91
N VAL A 31 3.88 7.91 -17.87
CA VAL A 31 4.82 8.84 -17.25
C VAL A 31 5.89 9.19 -18.28
N ASN A 32 6.11 10.48 -18.52
CA ASN A 32 7.12 10.96 -19.47
C ASN A 32 8.50 10.41 -19.06
N LYS A 33 9.10 9.56 -19.90
CA LYS A 33 10.34 8.85 -19.58
C LYS A 33 11.53 9.78 -19.31
N PRO A 34 11.84 10.79 -20.14
CA PRO A 34 12.85 11.80 -19.81
C PRO A 34 12.66 12.47 -18.45
N PHE A 35 11.40 12.75 -18.07
CA PHE A 35 11.08 13.27 -16.74
C PHE A 35 11.37 12.24 -15.64
N THR A 36 10.94 10.99 -15.83
CA THR A 36 11.22 9.90 -14.87
C THR A 36 12.71 9.65 -14.72
N ASP A 37 13.49 9.67 -15.81
CA ASP A 37 14.93 9.43 -15.78
C ASP A 37 15.64 10.52 -14.96
N LYS A 38 15.29 11.79 -15.16
CA LYS A 38 15.82 12.91 -14.35
C LYS A 38 15.47 12.78 -12.86
N PHE A 39 14.27 12.31 -12.56
CA PHE A 39 13.82 12.04 -11.19
C PHE A 39 14.63 10.89 -10.58
N VAL A 40 14.69 9.73 -11.25
CA VAL A 40 15.38 8.52 -10.78
C VAL A 40 16.89 8.75 -10.64
N ASN A 41 17.51 9.51 -11.54
CA ASN A 41 18.93 9.81 -11.52
C ASN A 41 19.31 10.93 -10.54
N GLY A 42 18.34 11.55 -9.86
CA GLY A 42 18.61 12.66 -8.93
C GLY A 42 19.15 13.92 -9.62
N GLU A 43 18.88 14.10 -10.91
CA GLU A 43 19.34 15.26 -11.70
C GLU A 43 18.56 16.55 -11.34
N ARG A 44 17.49 16.43 -10.56
CA ARG A 44 16.68 17.56 -10.07
C ARG A 44 16.18 17.32 -8.65
N ASP A 45 16.48 18.26 -7.76
CA ASP A 45 15.95 18.27 -6.41
C ASP A 45 14.49 18.78 -6.37
N TYR A 46 13.59 18.02 -5.77
CA TYR A 46 12.26 18.51 -5.37
C TYR A 46 12.34 18.96 -3.92
N LYS A 47 12.33 20.29 -3.73
CA LYS A 47 12.35 20.92 -2.41
C LYS A 47 10.99 21.53 -2.14
N TYR A 48 10.57 21.37 -0.89
CA TYR A 48 9.32 21.91 -0.40
C TYR A 48 9.64 23.02 0.59
N ASP A 49 9.03 24.17 0.36
CA ASP A 49 9.12 25.33 1.22
C ASP A 49 7.79 25.51 1.95
N LEU A 50 7.83 26.00 3.19
CA LEU A 50 6.62 26.29 3.95
C LEU A 50 6.12 27.69 3.65
N TYR A 51 4.88 27.80 3.20
CA TYR A 51 4.21 29.07 2.95
C TYR A 51 2.99 29.21 3.86
N LYS A 52 2.65 30.45 4.15
CA LYS A 52 1.43 30.87 4.84
C LYS A 52 0.54 31.62 3.87
N ILE A 53 -0.77 31.44 3.98
CA ILE A 53 -1.76 32.15 3.16
C ILE A 53 -2.99 32.48 4.00
N PRO A 54 -3.55 33.70 3.92
CA PRO A 54 -4.80 34.03 4.58
C PRO A 54 -5.91 33.08 4.13
N PHE A 55 -6.74 32.60 5.06
CA PHE A 55 -7.86 31.72 4.72
C PHE A 55 -8.97 32.50 4.00
N ASN A 56 -9.29 33.71 4.48
CA ASN A 56 -10.28 34.63 3.88
C ASN A 56 -11.60 33.95 3.48
N ASP A 57 -12.20 33.21 4.40
CA ASP A 57 -13.41 32.39 4.18
C ASP A 57 -13.27 31.41 2.99
N GLY A 58 -12.08 30.84 2.82
CA GLY A 58 -11.75 29.94 1.72
C GLY A 58 -11.37 30.64 0.40
N ARG A 59 -11.36 31.97 0.34
CA ARG A 59 -10.93 32.72 -0.86
C ARG A 59 -9.41 32.79 -1.02
N GLY A 60 -8.66 32.43 0.03
CA GLY A 60 -7.20 32.50 -0.01
C GLY A 60 -6.66 33.94 0.00
N GLY A 61 -5.44 34.11 -0.47
CA GLY A 61 -4.75 35.39 -0.57
C GLY A 61 -3.38 35.23 -1.21
N GLU A 62 -2.50 36.21 -1.02
CA GLU A 62 -1.11 36.09 -1.45
C GLU A 62 -0.33 35.16 -0.50
N PRO A 63 0.34 34.11 -1.00
CA PRO A 63 1.12 33.21 -0.18
C PRO A 63 2.47 33.84 0.18
N ILE A 64 2.82 33.81 1.46
CA ILE A 64 4.04 34.41 2.03
C ILE A 64 4.97 33.28 2.50
N PRO A 65 6.26 33.29 2.14
CA PRO A 65 7.21 32.28 2.61
C PRO A 65 7.43 32.39 4.12
N VAL A 66 7.54 31.24 4.80
CA VAL A 66 7.85 31.15 6.22
C VAL A 66 9.35 31.25 6.43
N ALA A 67 9.80 32.32 7.08
CA ALA A 67 11.21 32.52 7.42
C ALA A 67 11.80 31.31 8.17
N GLY A 68 12.99 30.86 7.75
CA GLY A 68 13.69 29.70 8.32
C GLY A 68 13.21 28.33 7.78
N ALA A 69 12.03 28.26 7.19
CA ALA A 69 11.44 27.05 6.60
C ALA A 69 11.09 27.19 5.10
N SER A 70 11.51 28.28 4.49
CA SER A 70 11.51 28.54 3.04
C SER A 70 12.89 28.96 2.58
N ASP A 71 13.23 28.65 1.34
CA ASP A 71 14.46 29.09 0.64
C ASP A 71 15.75 28.69 1.38
N ASN A 72 15.67 27.68 2.25
CA ASN A 72 16.79 27.20 3.09
C ASN A 72 17.59 26.07 2.42
N GLY A 73 17.28 25.75 1.16
CA GLY A 73 17.92 24.69 0.40
C GLY A 73 17.59 23.26 0.87
N LYS A 74 16.61 23.10 1.77
CA LYS A 74 16.12 21.82 2.30
C LYS A 74 14.66 21.60 1.91
N SER A 75 14.16 20.39 2.13
CA SER A 75 12.75 20.05 1.99
C SER A 75 12.06 20.14 3.35
N ASN A 76 11.03 20.99 3.47
CA ASN A 76 10.30 21.28 4.70
C ASN A 76 8.82 20.92 4.50
N TYR A 77 8.25 20.09 5.38
CA TYR A 77 6.92 19.51 5.15
C TYR A 77 6.19 19.08 6.42
N PHE A 78 4.91 18.69 6.27
CA PHE A 78 4.01 18.31 7.38
C PHE A 78 3.91 19.34 8.50
N ALA A 79 3.95 20.63 8.17
CA ALA A 79 3.83 21.68 9.17
C ALA A 79 2.50 21.62 9.92
N ARG A 80 2.56 21.81 11.24
CA ARG A 80 1.42 21.83 12.15
C ARG A 80 1.62 22.89 13.22
N TYR A 81 0.62 23.76 13.36
CA TYR A 81 0.53 24.64 14.51
C TYR A 81 0.18 23.86 15.77
N SER A 82 0.77 24.22 16.90
CA SER A 82 0.25 23.81 18.21
C SER A 82 -1.16 24.38 18.41
N PRO A 83 -2.09 23.68 19.08
CA PRO A 83 -3.45 24.16 19.28
C PRO A 83 -3.59 25.54 19.95
N ASP A 84 -2.68 25.88 20.87
CA ASP A 84 -2.57 27.20 21.50
C ASP A 84 -1.97 28.29 20.59
N GLY A 85 -1.52 27.93 19.39
CA GLY A 85 -0.99 28.85 18.39
C GLY A 85 0.42 29.36 18.65
N LYS A 86 1.14 28.82 19.63
CA LYS A 86 2.49 29.30 19.97
C LYS A 86 3.58 28.77 19.05
N TRP A 87 3.46 27.53 18.58
CA TRP A 87 4.53 26.81 17.90
C TRP A 87 4.10 26.31 16.53
N ILE A 88 5.05 26.20 15.61
CA ILE A 88 4.95 25.42 14.38
C ILE A 88 5.97 24.30 14.46
N VAL A 89 5.53 23.05 14.28
CA VAL A 89 6.40 21.88 14.14
C VAL A 89 6.28 21.34 12.72
N PHE A 90 7.41 21.01 12.11
CA PHE A 90 7.49 20.51 10.75
C PHE A 90 8.67 19.53 10.58
N CYS A 91 8.61 18.70 9.55
CA CYS A 91 9.73 17.86 9.15
C CYS A 91 10.66 18.62 8.20
N LYS A 92 11.97 18.39 8.32
CA LYS A 92 13.00 18.92 7.43
C LYS A 92 13.96 17.81 7.04
N ALA A 93 14.29 17.73 5.75
CA ALA A 93 15.19 16.72 5.17
C ALA A 93 16.06 17.34 4.06
N ASN A 94 17.15 16.67 3.67
CA ASN A 94 18.04 17.17 2.62
C ASN A 94 17.38 17.16 1.24
N ASN A 95 16.66 16.09 0.86
CA ASN A 95 16.16 15.95 -0.52
C ASN A 95 14.86 15.15 -0.71
N PHE A 96 14.21 15.51 -1.84
CA PHE A 96 13.49 14.70 -2.83
C PHE A 96 12.20 13.96 -2.46
N MET A 97 12.08 13.37 -1.27
CA MET A 97 10.92 12.56 -0.91
C MET A 97 10.43 12.90 0.49
N LEU A 98 9.10 12.94 0.65
CA LEU A 98 8.51 12.85 1.97
C LEU A 98 8.98 11.52 2.59
N LEU A 99 9.24 11.50 3.90
CA LEU A 99 9.54 10.26 4.64
C LEU A 99 10.95 9.67 4.34
N MET A 100 11.94 10.52 4.12
CA MET A 100 13.34 10.08 3.96
C MET A 100 14.02 9.78 5.30
N GLY A 101 15.01 8.90 5.28
CA GLY A 101 15.76 8.47 6.48
C GLY A 101 16.37 9.62 7.27
N ASP A 102 16.76 10.69 6.59
CA ASP A 102 17.35 11.91 7.16
C ASP A 102 16.32 12.95 7.64
N SER A 103 15.03 12.64 7.55
CA SER A 103 13.96 13.54 8.01
C SER A 103 13.97 13.68 9.53
N LYS A 104 14.02 14.93 9.99
CA LYS A 104 13.98 15.33 11.41
C LYS A 104 12.87 16.36 11.64
N LEU A 105 12.32 16.37 12.84
CA LEU A 105 11.36 17.36 13.32
C LEU A 105 12.09 18.62 13.79
N TYR A 106 11.56 19.77 13.38
CA TYR A 106 11.99 21.09 13.79
C TYR A 106 10.80 21.86 14.35
N ILE A 107 11.08 22.79 15.26
CA ILE A 107 10.10 23.66 15.90
C ILE A 107 10.53 25.13 15.77
N MET A 108 9.54 26.02 15.64
CA MET A 108 9.73 27.47 15.64
C MET A 108 8.54 28.20 16.26
N PRO A 109 8.71 29.42 16.80
CA PRO A 109 7.59 30.26 17.19
C PRO A 109 6.65 30.54 16.01
N ALA A 110 5.35 30.49 16.24
CA ALA A 110 4.33 30.68 15.21
C ALA A 110 4.35 32.09 14.59
N GLU A 111 4.70 33.10 15.40
CA GLU A 111 4.88 34.50 15.01
C GLU A 111 6.15 34.75 14.19
N GLY A 112 7.03 33.74 14.05
CA GLY A 112 8.34 33.84 13.45
C GLY A 112 9.44 33.89 14.49
N GLY A 113 10.63 33.42 14.13
CA GLY A 113 11.76 33.32 15.05
C GLY A 113 12.76 32.25 14.62
N GLU A 114 13.62 31.87 15.56
CA GLU A 114 14.62 30.84 15.32
C GLU A 114 13.98 29.45 15.15
N VAL A 115 14.46 28.73 14.13
CA VAL A 115 14.11 27.34 13.88
C VAL A 115 15.13 26.45 14.57
N ARG A 116 14.68 25.50 15.38
CA ARG A 116 15.56 24.53 16.06
C ARG A 116 15.10 23.10 15.86
N GLU A 117 16.05 22.18 15.88
CA GLU A 117 15.76 20.75 15.85
C GLU A 117 15.13 20.32 17.17
N LEU A 118 14.12 19.44 17.11
CA LEU A 118 13.50 18.89 18.30
C LEU A 118 14.33 17.76 18.90
N GLU A 119 14.42 17.74 20.23
CA GLU A 119 15.23 16.79 21.01
C GLU A 119 14.69 15.36 20.95
N CYS A 120 13.43 15.19 20.53
CA CYS A 120 12.76 13.89 20.43
C CYS A 120 13.03 13.13 19.13
N ASN A 121 13.86 13.65 18.24
CA ASN A 121 14.17 13.01 16.97
C ASN A 121 14.86 11.66 17.18
N LEU A 122 14.40 10.65 16.46
CA LEU A 122 15.05 9.35 16.37
C LEU A 122 15.91 9.25 15.11
N GLU A 123 16.83 8.28 15.06
CA GLU A 123 17.82 8.20 13.99
C GLU A 123 17.17 7.94 12.64
N ASN A 124 16.28 6.94 12.57
CA ASN A 124 15.73 6.46 11.32
C ASN A 124 14.35 7.06 11.02
N MET A 125 14.33 8.11 10.20
CA MET A 125 13.14 8.77 9.65
C MET A 125 12.13 9.24 10.71
N ASN A 126 11.97 10.56 10.86
CA ASN A 126 10.86 11.16 11.61
C ASN A 126 9.86 11.72 10.61
N SER A 127 8.58 11.45 10.84
CA SER A 127 7.52 11.78 9.90
C SER A 127 6.32 12.38 10.61
N TYR A 128 5.12 12.09 10.09
CA TYR A 128 3.87 12.64 10.54
C TYR A 128 3.79 12.75 12.07
N HIS A 129 3.43 13.94 12.52
CA HIS A 129 3.26 14.26 13.92
C HIS A 129 1.92 14.96 14.13
N SER A 130 1.37 14.79 15.33
CA SER A 130 0.16 15.47 15.76
C SER A 130 0.31 16.00 17.17
N TRP A 131 -0.31 17.14 17.41
CA TRP A 131 -0.41 17.75 18.73
C TRP A 131 -1.59 17.18 19.51
N SER A 132 -1.42 17.03 20.82
CA SER A 132 -2.54 16.87 21.73
C SER A 132 -3.35 18.17 21.81
N PRO A 133 -4.67 18.10 22.09
CA PRO A 133 -5.53 19.29 22.18
C PRO A 133 -5.08 20.35 23.18
N ASN A 134 -4.27 19.98 24.17
CA ASN A 134 -3.72 20.88 25.19
C ASN A 134 -2.31 21.41 24.86
N SER A 135 -1.79 21.16 23.66
CA SER A 135 -0.47 21.64 23.19
C SER A 135 0.75 21.15 23.95
N LYS A 136 0.60 20.15 24.83
CA LYS A 136 1.68 19.64 25.69
C LYS A 136 2.31 18.35 25.21
N TRP A 137 1.69 17.66 24.25
CA TRP A 137 2.19 16.39 23.75
C TRP A 137 2.24 16.37 22.23
N LEU A 138 3.27 15.72 21.72
CA LEU A 138 3.38 15.34 20.32
C LEU A 138 3.42 13.82 20.23
N VAL A 139 2.62 13.26 19.32
CA VAL A 139 2.82 11.91 18.82
C VAL A 139 3.62 12.03 17.53
N VAL A 140 4.63 11.17 17.35
CA VAL A 140 5.54 11.17 16.21
C VAL A 140 5.58 9.79 15.60
N ALA A 141 5.43 9.72 14.26
CA ALA A 141 5.61 8.49 13.50
C ALA A 141 7.05 8.34 12.98
N THR A 142 7.68 7.18 13.21
CA THR A 142 9.07 6.89 12.80
C THR A 142 9.24 5.45 12.34
N LYS A 143 10.34 5.12 11.65
CA LYS A 143 10.73 3.76 11.27
C LYS A 143 11.94 3.23 12.06
N GLU A 144 12.18 3.78 13.24
CA GLU A 144 13.27 3.39 14.14
C GLU A 144 13.39 1.88 14.37
N ARG A 145 12.27 1.16 14.52
CA ARG A 145 12.25 -0.28 14.84
C ARG A 145 11.85 -1.16 13.66
N GLY A 146 12.20 -0.78 12.44
CA GLY A 146 12.03 -1.58 11.23
C GLY A 146 11.22 -0.90 10.12
N PRO A 147 10.83 -1.63 9.07
CA PRO A 147 10.33 -1.02 7.82
C PRO A 147 8.93 -0.39 7.94
N TYR A 148 8.19 -0.70 8.99
CA TYR A 148 6.84 -0.19 9.23
C TYR A 148 6.84 0.91 10.27
N THR A 149 6.05 1.96 10.09
CA THR A 149 6.00 3.06 11.06
C THR A 149 5.53 2.62 12.45
N GLN A 150 6.21 3.14 13.46
CA GLN A 150 5.89 3.09 14.89
C GLN A 150 5.45 4.47 15.38
N MET A 151 4.81 4.51 16.56
CA MET A 151 4.48 5.76 17.24
C MET A 151 5.31 5.95 18.49
N TYR A 152 5.71 7.19 18.71
CA TYR A 152 6.36 7.66 19.92
C TYR A 152 5.64 8.89 20.45
N LEU A 153 5.66 9.07 21.76
CA LEU A 153 5.03 10.17 22.47
C LEU A 153 6.12 11.00 23.14
N THR A 154 6.07 12.33 22.98
CA THR A 154 6.95 13.27 23.68
C THR A 154 6.15 14.41 24.29
N HIS A 155 6.60 14.92 25.43
CA HIS A 155 6.05 16.13 26.05
C HIS A 155 6.79 17.36 25.53
N ILE A 156 6.05 18.41 25.21
CA ILE A 156 6.58 19.72 24.83
C ILE A 156 6.33 20.72 25.96
N ASP A 157 7.40 21.32 26.47
CA ASP A 157 7.31 22.35 27.51
C ASP A 157 6.90 23.73 26.97
N GLU A 158 6.79 24.71 27.86
CA GLU A 158 6.38 26.07 27.51
C GLU A 158 7.36 26.82 26.58
N ASN A 159 8.63 26.40 26.56
CA ASN A 159 9.69 26.90 25.69
C ASN A 159 9.85 26.04 24.42
N GLY A 160 8.95 25.06 24.25
CA GLY A 160 8.89 24.15 23.13
C GLY A 160 9.85 22.97 23.22
N HIS A 161 10.61 22.79 24.32
CA HIS A 161 11.60 21.71 24.40
C HIS A 161 10.89 20.37 24.52
N ALA A 162 11.39 19.37 23.80
CA ALA A 162 10.86 18.03 23.83
C ALA A 162 11.53 17.18 24.90
N SER A 163 10.72 16.40 25.63
CA SER A 163 11.25 15.31 26.44
C SER A 163 11.77 14.17 25.56
N PRO A 164 12.61 13.25 26.09
CA PRO A 164 12.91 12.01 25.41
C PRO A 164 11.63 11.29 24.95
N PRO A 165 11.60 10.72 23.73
CA PRO A 165 10.41 10.11 23.16
C PRO A 165 10.16 8.73 23.79
N VAL A 166 8.89 8.44 24.10
CA VAL A 166 8.44 7.17 24.67
C VAL A 166 7.74 6.34 23.60
N PHE A 167 8.18 5.12 23.36
CA PHE A 167 7.55 4.21 22.39
C PHE A 167 6.15 3.80 22.84
N ILE A 168 5.16 3.90 21.94
CA ILE A 168 3.79 3.43 22.18
C ILE A 168 3.69 1.97 21.72
N GLU A 169 3.79 1.06 22.68
CA GLU A 169 3.68 -0.38 22.43
C GLU A 169 2.27 -0.78 21.97
N ASN A 170 2.19 -1.89 21.22
CA ASN A 170 0.92 -2.50 20.78
C ASN A 170 -0.03 -1.60 19.97
N ALA A 171 0.44 -0.46 19.46
CA ALA A 171 -0.40 0.43 18.67
C ALA A 171 -0.73 -0.10 17.27
N LYS A 172 -0.09 -1.21 16.87
CA LYS A 172 -0.28 -1.87 15.57
C LYS A 172 0.14 -3.34 15.60
N PRO A 173 -0.32 -4.16 14.63
CA PRO A 173 0.26 -5.48 14.40
C PRO A 173 1.74 -5.44 13.96
N PRO A 174 2.53 -6.51 14.17
CA PRO A 174 3.97 -6.53 13.88
C PRO A 174 4.34 -6.15 12.43
N LYS A 175 3.57 -6.61 11.44
CA LYS A 175 3.85 -6.41 10.00
C LYS A 175 2.96 -5.35 9.33
N ARG A 176 2.49 -4.37 10.09
CA ARG A 176 1.73 -3.23 9.55
C ARG A 176 2.37 -1.93 10.00
N ALA A 177 2.00 -0.82 9.37
CA ALA A 177 2.40 0.54 9.70
C ALA A 177 1.29 1.20 10.54
N VAL A 178 1.66 2.07 11.49
CA VAL A 178 0.69 3.03 12.04
C VAL A 178 0.46 4.12 11.00
N ASN A 179 -0.81 4.41 10.68
CA ASN A 179 -1.14 5.45 9.73
C ASN A 179 -1.60 6.71 10.47
N ILE A 180 -0.92 7.84 10.23
CA ILE A 180 -1.34 9.22 10.55
C ILE A 180 -2.02 9.33 11.92
N PRO A 181 -1.25 9.22 13.03
CA PRO A 181 -1.84 9.28 14.35
C PRO A 181 -2.32 10.69 14.69
N GLU A 182 -3.54 10.77 15.23
CA GLU A 182 -4.19 12.01 15.63
C GLU A 182 -4.68 11.89 17.07
N PHE A 183 -4.61 12.99 17.82
CA PHE A 183 -5.25 13.04 19.13
C PHE A 183 -6.73 13.38 18.99
N VAL A 184 -7.56 12.69 19.76
CA VAL A 184 -8.99 13.00 19.87
C VAL A 184 -9.27 13.41 21.31
N ASN A 185 -10.00 14.52 21.48
CA ASN A 185 -10.52 14.88 22.79
C ASN A 185 -11.71 13.99 23.12
N TRP A 186 -11.49 12.97 23.96
CA TRP A 186 -12.51 11.98 24.30
C TRP A 186 -12.83 11.99 25.80
N PRO A 187 -14.12 12.09 26.20
CA PRO A 187 -14.49 12.02 27.60
C PRO A 187 -14.21 10.63 28.20
N ILE A 188 -13.52 10.58 29.33
CA ILE A 188 -13.09 9.33 30.00
C ILE A 188 -14.26 8.36 30.26
N HIS A 189 -15.46 8.89 30.50
CA HIS A 189 -16.65 8.10 30.84
C HIS A 189 -17.53 7.72 29.64
N LYS A 190 -17.20 8.17 28.42
CA LYS A 190 -17.96 7.77 27.23
C LYS A 190 -17.38 6.48 26.68
N PRO A 191 -18.20 5.41 26.51
CA PRO A 191 -17.72 4.19 25.86
C PRO A 191 -17.33 4.51 24.42
N ILE A 192 -16.18 3.99 23.98
CA ILE A 192 -15.80 4.00 22.56
C ILE A 192 -16.53 2.82 21.90
N THR A 193 -17.49 3.13 21.04
CA THR A 193 -18.09 2.11 20.15
C THR A 193 -17.38 2.18 18.82
N VAL A 194 -16.69 1.10 18.45
CA VAL A 194 -16.15 0.96 17.10
C VAL A 194 -17.31 0.65 16.18
N VAL A 195 -17.73 1.64 15.38
CA VAL A 195 -18.76 1.45 14.35
C VAL A 195 -18.05 1.08 13.06
N ASP A 196 -18.07 -0.21 12.74
CA ASP A 196 -17.34 -0.81 11.61
C ASP A 196 -17.91 -0.45 10.22
N SER A 197 -18.59 0.69 10.07
CA SER A 197 -19.15 1.16 8.79
C SER A 197 -18.10 1.32 7.67
N PHE A 198 -16.82 1.55 8.04
CA PHE A 198 -15.71 1.58 7.08
C PHE A 198 -15.43 0.21 6.44
N THR A 199 -15.65 -0.89 7.18
CA THR A 199 -15.55 -2.26 6.61
C THR A 199 -16.66 -2.53 5.59
N GLU A 200 -17.77 -1.79 5.68
CA GLU A 200 -18.90 -2.02 4.79
C GLU A 200 -18.74 -1.36 3.42
N THR A 201 -17.87 -0.37 3.32
CA THR A 201 -17.70 0.50 2.15
C THR A 201 -16.40 0.25 1.38
N GLY A 202 -15.39 -0.37 2.02
CA GLY A 202 -14.12 -0.72 1.39
C GLY A 202 -14.10 -2.12 0.77
N ASP A 203 -13.84 -2.18 -0.54
CA ASP A 203 -13.59 -3.44 -1.26
C ASP A 203 -12.40 -4.21 -0.66
N TYR A 204 -11.33 -3.51 -0.25
CA TYR A 204 -10.10 -4.08 0.26
C TYR A 204 -10.26 -4.85 1.58
N LEU A 205 -11.07 -4.35 2.51
CA LEU A 205 -11.33 -5.06 3.77
C LEU A 205 -12.26 -6.24 3.55
N THR A 206 -13.28 -6.06 2.71
CA THR A 206 -14.22 -7.12 2.35
C THR A 206 -13.50 -8.28 1.64
N ILE A 207 -12.54 -7.99 0.77
CA ILE A 207 -11.76 -9.03 0.08
C ILE A 207 -10.74 -9.70 1.01
N ALA A 208 -10.13 -8.97 1.94
CA ALA A 208 -9.25 -9.54 2.95
C ALA A 208 -10.02 -10.50 3.86
N GLU A 209 -11.22 -10.12 4.29
CA GLU A 209 -12.14 -10.99 5.02
C GLU A 209 -12.50 -12.23 4.21
N ALA A 210 -12.86 -12.07 2.92
CA ALA A 210 -13.17 -13.20 2.04
C ALA A 210 -12.00 -14.19 1.94
N LYS A 211 -10.78 -13.71 1.75
CA LYS A 211 -9.56 -14.54 1.72
C LYS A 211 -9.36 -15.26 3.05
N TYR A 212 -9.46 -14.55 4.18
CA TYR A 212 -9.31 -15.16 5.51
C TYR A 212 -10.33 -16.27 5.73
N ARG A 213 -11.61 -16.01 5.46
CA ARG A 213 -12.70 -16.98 5.60
C ARG A 213 -12.54 -18.18 4.67
N ALA A 214 -12.03 -17.96 3.45
CA ALA A 214 -11.75 -19.05 2.53
C ALA A 214 -10.66 -19.98 3.09
N THR A 215 -9.61 -19.43 3.71
CA THR A 215 -8.53 -20.22 4.32
C THR A 215 -8.93 -20.92 5.62
N THR A 216 -9.93 -20.41 6.35
CA THR A 216 -10.46 -21.04 7.57
C THR A 216 -11.59 -22.04 7.29
N GLY A 217 -11.93 -22.27 6.02
CA GLY A 217 -12.98 -23.21 5.60
C GLY A 217 -14.41 -22.66 5.71
N GLU A 218 -14.60 -21.39 6.07
CA GLU A 218 -15.90 -20.72 6.10
C GLU A 218 -16.35 -20.27 4.69
N LEU A 219 -16.42 -21.21 3.75
CA LEU A 219 -16.57 -20.95 2.32
C LEU A 219 -17.84 -20.15 1.96
N ASP A 220 -18.98 -20.41 2.60
CA ASP A 220 -20.22 -19.65 2.37
C ASP A 220 -20.09 -18.18 2.76
N LYS A 221 -19.41 -17.91 3.88
CA LYS A 221 -19.17 -16.54 4.35
C LYS A 221 -18.13 -15.85 3.47
N ALA A 222 -17.10 -16.58 3.03
CA ALA A 222 -16.13 -16.09 2.05
C ALA A 222 -16.82 -15.70 0.74
N LEU A 223 -17.73 -16.54 0.23
CA LEU A 223 -18.50 -16.29 -0.99
C LEU A 223 -19.40 -15.06 -0.84
N LYS A 224 -20.07 -14.90 0.31
CA LYS A 224 -20.89 -13.72 0.61
C LYS A 224 -20.05 -12.43 0.62
N ALA A 225 -18.87 -12.48 1.24
CA ALA A 225 -17.95 -11.36 1.31
C ALA A 225 -17.42 -10.98 -0.08
N VAL A 226 -16.88 -11.93 -0.85
CA VAL A 226 -16.36 -11.62 -2.19
C VAL A 226 -17.45 -11.14 -3.15
N ASN A 227 -18.68 -11.67 -3.07
CA ASN A 227 -19.81 -11.14 -3.84
C ASN A 227 -20.18 -9.70 -3.45
N LYS A 228 -19.99 -9.33 -2.17
CA LYS A 228 -20.14 -7.92 -1.75
C LYS A 228 -19.02 -7.06 -2.33
N ALA A 229 -17.77 -7.51 -2.28
CA ALA A 229 -16.64 -6.78 -2.87
C ALA A 229 -16.88 -6.49 -4.36
N ILE A 230 -17.30 -7.49 -5.13
CA ILE A 230 -17.59 -7.35 -6.58
C ILE A 230 -18.73 -6.37 -6.86
N ARG A 231 -19.71 -6.23 -5.95
CA ARG A 231 -20.75 -5.21 -6.10
C ARG A 231 -20.23 -3.79 -5.81
N LEU A 232 -19.23 -3.66 -4.94
CA LEU A 232 -18.64 -2.37 -4.59
C LEU A 232 -17.68 -1.88 -5.67
N ASP A 233 -16.87 -2.79 -6.24
CA ASP A 233 -15.95 -2.48 -7.33
C ASP A 233 -15.90 -3.64 -8.36
N PRO A 234 -16.79 -3.63 -9.37
CA PRO A 234 -16.89 -4.72 -10.35
C PRO A 234 -15.71 -4.78 -11.33
N ASP A 235 -14.86 -3.75 -11.39
CA ASP A 235 -13.72 -3.68 -12.30
C ASP A 235 -12.41 -4.16 -11.65
N ASN A 236 -12.42 -4.49 -10.35
CA ASN A 236 -11.29 -5.07 -9.65
C ASN A 236 -11.21 -6.60 -9.84
N TYR A 237 -10.40 -7.01 -10.81
CA TYR A 237 -10.25 -8.41 -11.22
C TYR A 237 -9.67 -9.35 -10.14
N ASP A 238 -8.98 -8.84 -9.12
CA ASP A 238 -8.50 -9.65 -7.99
C ASP A 238 -9.66 -10.28 -7.22
N GLN A 239 -10.84 -9.64 -7.23
CA GLN A 239 -12.01 -10.13 -6.53
C GLN A 239 -12.62 -11.35 -7.23
N TYR A 240 -12.58 -11.37 -8.56
CA TYR A 240 -12.97 -12.53 -9.35
C TYR A 240 -12.00 -13.69 -9.11
N TYR A 241 -10.70 -13.43 -8.93
CA TYR A 241 -9.74 -14.47 -8.57
C TYR A 241 -10.12 -15.14 -7.25
N VAL A 242 -10.40 -14.34 -6.21
CA VAL A 242 -10.80 -14.87 -4.91
C VAL A 242 -12.11 -15.64 -5.00
N ARG A 243 -13.10 -15.15 -5.75
CA ARG A 243 -14.37 -15.87 -5.92
C ARG A 243 -14.18 -17.17 -6.69
N GLY A 244 -13.36 -17.17 -7.74
CA GLY A 244 -12.96 -18.36 -8.46
C GLY A 244 -12.32 -19.39 -7.53
N TYR A 245 -11.40 -18.96 -6.67
CA TYR A 245 -10.78 -19.81 -5.66
C TYR A 245 -11.80 -20.39 -4.67
N VAL A 246 -12.73 -19.57 -4.18
CA VAL A 246 -13.80 -20.03 -3.27
C VAL A 246 -14.70 -21.06 -3.97
N TYR A 247 -15.08 -20.81 -5.23
CA TYR A 247 -15.85 -21.79 -6.01
C TYR A 247 -15.07 -23.09 -6.23
N SER A 248 -13.78 -23.02 -6.56
CA SER A 248 -12.91 -24.19 -6.65
C SER A 248 -12.89 -24.98 -5.33
N ALA A 249 -12.73 -24.32 -4.19
CA ALA A 249 -12.74 -24.97 -2.88
C ALA A 249 -14.10 -25.60 -2.53
N MET A 250 -15.20 -25.07 -3.09
CA MET A 250 -16.55 -25.65 -2.97
C MET A 250 -16.84 -26.78 -3.98
N GLY A 251 -15.90 -27.10 -4.89
CA GLY A 251 -16.11 -28.05 -5.99
C GLY A 251 -17.00 -27.50 -7.13
N GLU A 252 -17.27 -26.20 -7.14
CA GLU A 252 -18.12 -25.50 -8.10
C GLU A 252 -17.31 -25.06 -9.33
N TRP A 253 -16.69 -26.04 -10.00
CA TRP A 253 -15.67 -25.82 -11.04
C TRP A 253 -16.16 -24.95 -12.20
N ASP A 254 -17.39 -25.15 -12.69
CA ASP A 254 -17.97 -24.33 -13.76
C ASP A 254 -18.10 -22.84 -13.40
N LYS A 255 -18.40 -22.54 -12.12
CA LYS A 255 -18.47 -21.17 -11.63
C LYS A 255 -17.07 -20.58 -11.51
N ALA A 256 -16.12 -21.36 -10.99
CA ALA A 256 -14.71 -20.96 -10.92
C ALA A 256 -14.13 -20.62 -12.29
N LEU A 257 -14.40 -21.46 -13.31
CA LEU A 257 -13.98 -21.22 -14.69
C LEU A 257 -14.47 -19.88 -15.25
N LYS A 258 -15.73 -19.49 -14.97
CA LYS A 258 -16.26 -18.18 -15.41
C LYS A 258 -15.47 -17.02 -14.83
N ASP A 259 -15.11 -17.11 -13.56
CA ASP A 259 -14.32 -16.08 -12.89
C ASP A 259 -12.88 -16.05 -13.40
N TYR A 260 -12.22 -17.20 -13.55
CA TYR A 260 -10.87 -17.26 -14.13
C TYR A 260 -10.82 -16.77 -15.58
N ASN A 261 -11.85 -17.08 -16.39
CA ASN A 261 -11.98 -16.55 -17.75
C ASN A 261 -12.10 -15.02 -17.77
N THR A 262 -12.79 -14.44 -16.77
CA THR A 262 -12.94 -12.99 -16.66
C THR A 262 -11.59 -12.31 -16.45
N ILE A 263 -10.73 -12.88 -15.60
CA ILE A 263 -9.36 -12.40 -15.36
C ILE A 263 -8.52 -12.53 -16.63
N LEU A 264 -8.57 -13.70 -17.28
CA LEU A 264 -7.75 -14.00 -18.45
C LEU A 264 -8.16 -13.23 -19.70
N ARG A 265 -9.40 -12.73 -19.77
CA ARG A 265 -9.82 -11.79 -20.81
C ARG A 265 -9.08 -10.45 -20.73
N VAL A 266 -8.70 -10.03 -19.52
CA VAL A 266 -8.05 -8.74 -19.26
C VAL A 266 -6.54 -8.87 -19.21
N ASN A 267 -6.07 -9.93 -18.56
CA ASN A 267 -4.67 -10.29 -18.49
C ASN A 267 -4.49 -11.76 -18.89
N PRO A 268 -4.33 -12.05 -20.21
CA PRO A 268 -4.14 -13.41 -20.70
C PRO A 268 -2.91 -14.13 -20.14
N GLY A 269 -1.92 -13.39 -19.61
CA GLY A 269 -0.70 -13.93 -19.01
C GLY A 269 -0.77 -14.06 -17.48
N ASN A 270 -1.95 -13.96 -16.86
CA ASN A 270 -2.07 -14.13 -15.42
C ASN A 270 -1.83 -15.61 -15.03
N ASN A 271 -0.63 -15.89 -14.54
CA ASN A 271 -0.21 -17.26 -14.26
C ASN A 271 -1.06 -17.96 -13.19
N GLN A 272 -1.53 -17.24 -12.17
CA GLN A 272 -2.35 -17.81 -11.11
C GLN A 272 -3.74 -18.20 -11.62
N ALA A 273 -4.33 -17.36 -12.49
CA ALA A 273 -5.62 -17.67 -13.11
C ALA A 273 -5.51 -18.83 -14.10
N LEU A 274 -4.44 -18.90 -14.91
CA LEU A 274 -4.15 -20.04 -15.78
C LEU A 274 -4.01 -21.35 -14.99
N HIS A 275 -3.22 -21.34 -13.92
CA HIS A 275 -3.01 -22.51 -13.06
C HIS A 275 -4.33 -23.03 -12.51
N ASN A 276 -5.08 -22.18 -11.82
CA ASN A 276 -6.34 -22.58 -11.19
C ASN A 276 -7.42 -22.95 -12.21
N ARG A 277 -7.42 -22.33 -13.40
CA ARG A 277 -8.30 -22.72 -14.50
C ARG A 277 -7.94 -24.09 -15.06
N GLY A 278 -6.64 -24.39 -15.20
CA GLY A 278 -6.12 -25.71 -15.57
C GLY A 278 -6.58 -26.80 -14.59
N ILE A 279 -6.44 -26.55 -13.28
CA ILE A 279 -6.94 -27.46 -12.23
C ILE A 279 -8.46 -27.65 -12.33
N ALA A 280 -9.22 -26.58 -12.55
CA ALA A 280 -10.67 -26.68 -12.74
C ALA A 280 -11.04 -27.50 -14.00
N TRP A 281 -10.27 -27.37 -15.09
CA TRP A 281 -10.45 -28.20 -16.28
C TRP A 281 -10.15 -29.67 -16.02
N MET A 282 -9.10 -30.00 -15.27
CA MET A 282 -8.79 -31.39 -14.87
C MET A 282 -9.95 -32.01 -14.08
N ASN A 283 -10.48 -31.29 -13.09
CA ASN A 283 -11.60 -31.76 -12.27
C ASN A 283 -12.90 -31.97 -13.08
N LEU A 284 -13.04 -31.30 -14.22
CA LEU A 284 -14.14 -31.49 -15.16
C LEU A 284 -13.83 -32.51 -16.28
N GLY A 285 -12.68 -33.19 -16.22
CA GLY A 285 -12.24 -34.15 -17.22
C GLY A 285 -11.93 -33.54 -18.58
N LYS A 286 -11.56 -32.25 -18.64
CA LYS A 286 -11.19 -31.52 -19.87
C LYS A 286 -9.69 -31.36 -19.96
N PHE A 287 -8.99 -32.48 -20.00
CA PHE A 287 -7.53 -32.55 -19.88
C PHE A 287 -6.79 -31.78 -20.98
N GLU A 288 -7.29 -31.76 -22.22
CA GLU A 288 -6.66 -31.01 -23.32
C GLU A 288 -6.66 -29.49 -23.04
N LYS A 289 -7.71 -28.97 -22.40
CA LYS A 289 -7.77 -27.56 -22.01
C LYS A 289 -6.82 -27.25 -20.86
N ALA A 290 -6.72 -28.17 -19.89
CA ALA A 290 -5.77 -28.06 -18.79
C ALA A 290 -4.32 -28.02 -19.31
N ILE A 291 -3.96 -28.92 -20.23
CA ILE A 291 -2.65 -28.96 -20.90
C ILE A 291 -2.33 -27.62 -21.56
N GLY A 292 -3.30 -27.01 -22.25
CA GLY A 292 -3.14 -25.69 -22.85
C GLY A 292 -2.77 -24.60 -21.84
N ASP A 293 -3.50 -24.53 -20.73
CA ASP A 293 -3.28 -23.54 -19.67
C ASP A 293 -1.92 -23.74 -18.98
N PHE A 294 -1.58 -24.96 -18.59
CA PHE A 294 -0.28 -25.29 -17.97
C PHE A 294 0.88 -25.03 -18.93
N SER A 295 0.72 -25.28 -20.22
CA SER A 295 1.76 -25.01 -21.22
C SER A 295 2.08 -23.53 -21.37
N ILE A 296 1.06 -22.66 -21.26
CA ILE A 296 1.27 -21.20 -21.24
C ILE A 296 2.05 -20.80 -19.97
N ASN A 297 1.67 -21.36 -18.82
CA ASN A 297 2.39 -21.11 -17.57
C ASN A 297 3.85 -21.56 -17.60
N ILE A 298 4.13 -22.77 -18.12
CA ILE A 298 5.49 -23.28 -18.29
C ILE A 298 6.32 -22.35 -19.18
N LYS A 299 5.74 -21.82 -20.26
CA LYS A 299 6.43 -20.86 -21.12
C LYS A 299 6.79 -19.56 -20.36
N ASN A 300 5.91 -19.11 -19.46
CA ASN A 300 6.13 -17.92 -18.64
C ASN A 300 7.08 -18.17 -17.46
N LYS A 301 7.07 -19.40 -16.91
CA LYS A 301 7.83 -19.84 -15.74
C LYS A 301 8.39 -21.26 -15.98
N PRO A 302 9.52 -21.38 -16.69
CA PRO A 302 10.05 -22.68 -17.14
C PRO A 302 10.59 -23.60 -16.03
N ASN A 303 10.59 -23.13 -14.78
CA ASN A 303 11.07 -23.89 -13.61
C ASN A 303 9.96 -24.13 -12.58
N ASP A 304 8.69 -23.88 -12.93
CA ASP A 304 7.55 -24.12 -12.02
C ASP A 304 7.13 -25.60 -12.08
N THR A 305 7.61 -26.40 -11.11
CA THR A 305 7.42 -27.86 -11.08
C THR A 305 5.95 -28.27 -11.03
N ALA A 306 5.10 -27.48 -10.36
CA ALA A 306 3.68 -27.76 -10.24
C ALA A 306 2.98 -27.75 -11.60
N GLU A 307 3.41 -26.91 -12.54
CA GLU A 307 2.81 -26.83 -13.87
C GLU A 307 3.15 -28.06 -14.72
N TYR A 308 4.41 -28.51 -14.68
CA TYR A 308 4.84 -29.75 -15.33
C TYR A 308 4.11 -30.96 -14.74
N TYR A 309 4.04 -31.05 -13.41
CA TYR A 309 3.38 -32.16 -12.73
C TYR A 309 1.90 -32.28 -13.11
N ASN A 310 1.14 -31.18 -13.07
CA ASN A 310 -0.28 -31.20 -13.40
C ASN A 310 -0.53 -31.44 -14.91
N ARG A 311 0.38 -30.98 -15.78
CA ARG A 311 0.33 -31.28 -17.20
C ARG A 311 0.62 -32.75 -17.48
N ALA A 312 1.60 -33.34 -16.79
CA ALA A 312 1.90 -34.78 -16.85
C ALA A 312 0.69 -35.63 -16.43
N LEU A 313 0.03 -35.28 -15.33
CA LEU A 313 -1.21 -35.94 -14.91
C LEU A 313 -2.31 -35.85 -15.98
N SER A 314 -2.44 -34.68 -16.62
CA SER A 314 -3.42 -34.49 -17.70
C SER A 314 -3.08 -35.35 -18.93
N PHE A 315 -1.81 -35.49 -19.29
CA PHE A 315 -1.35 -36.40 -20.35
C PHE A 315 -1.61 -37.87 -19.99
N LEU A 316 -1.39 -38.26 -18.74
CA LEU A 316 -1.63 -39.62 -18.25
C LEU A 316 -3.10 -40.01 -18.39
N GLU A 317 -4.03 -39.12 -18.01
CA GLU A 317 -5.47 -39.31 -18.19
C GLU A 317 -5.87 -39.48 -19.68
N LEU A 318 -5.16 -38.79 -20.58
CA LEU A 318 -5.33 -38.94 -22.03
C LEU A 318 -4.54 -40.13 -22.63
N LYS A 319 -3.83 -40.91 -21.82
CA LYS A 319 -2.95 -42.02 -22.22
C LYS A 319 -1.81 -41.60 -23.15
N GLN A 320 -1.40 -40.34 -23.06
CA GLN A 320 -0.23 -39.78 -23.75
C GLN A 320 1.01 -40.01 -22.88
N PHE A 321 1.43 -41.27 -22.81
CA PHE A 321 2.42 -41.70 -21.80
C PHE A 321 3.81 -41.09 -22.00
N GLN A 322 4.24 -40.88 -23.26
CA GLN A 322 5.57 -40.32 -23.50
C GLN A 322 5.66 -38.88 -23.01
N GLU A 323 4.65 -38.07 -23.33
CA GLU A 323 4.57 -36.67 -22.89
C GLU A 323 4.45 -36.55 -21.36
N ALA A 324 3.72 -37.47 -20.72
CA ALA A 324 3.68 -37.54 -19.25
C ALA A 324 5.04 -37.89 -18.64
N ILE A 325 5.75 -38.89 -19.20
CA ILE A 325 7.09 -39.29 -18.76
C ILE A 325 8.09 -38.13 -18.91
N ASP A 326 8.02 -37.39 -20.02
CA ASP A 326 8.90 -36.25 -20.27
C ASP A 326 8.68 -35.14 -19.23
N ASP A 327 7.42 -34.81 -18.92
CA ASP A 327 7.08 -33.80 -17.92
C ASP A 327 7.43 -34.26 -16.49
N PHE A 328 7.17 -35.50 -16.10
CA PHE A 328 7.60 -36.01 -14.79
C PHE A 328 9.13 -36.06 -14.67
N THR A 329 9.84 -36.39 -15.76
CA THR A 329 11.31 -36.31 -15.79
C THR A 329 11.76 -34.88 -15.52
N ARG A 330 11.10 -33.89 -16.12
CA ARG A 330 11.41 -32.49 -15.88
C ARG A 330 11.13 -32.05 -14.44
N VAL A 331 10.07 -32.57 -13.81
CA VAL A 331 9.83 -32.33 -12.38
C VAL A 331 10.97 -32.88 -11.54
N ILE A 332 11.40 -34.13 -11.79
CA ILE A 332 12.49 -34.79 -11.04
C ILE A 332 13.83 -34.06 -11.24
N GLU A 333 14.12 -33.55 -12.44
CA GLU A 333 15.33 -32.74 -12.70
C GLU A 333 15.36 -31.42 -11.91
N LEU A 334 14.19 -30.84 -11.65
CA LEU A 334 14.05 -29.58 -10.93
C LEU A 334 13.91 -29.77 -9.41
N ASP A 335 13.32 -30.89 -8.99
CA ASP A 335 13.14 -31.31 -7.61
C ASP A 335 13.24 -32.85 -7.51
N GLU A 336 14.46 -33.33 -7.24
CA GLU A 336 14.75 -34.76 -7.10
C GLU A 336 14.02 -35.42 -5.92
N SER A 337 13.43 -34.64 -5.02
CA SER A 337 12.70 -35.12 -3.84
C SER A 337 11.19 -35.31 -4.07
N ASP A 338 10.66 -34.98 -5.25
CA ASP A 338 9.25 -35.16 -5.57
C ASP A 338 8.91 -36.65 -5.80
N ILE A 339 8.53 -37.32 -4.71
CA ILE A 339 8.13 -38.74 -4.72
C ILE A 339 6.93 -38.99 -5.63
N GLY A 340 6.02 -38.02 -5.75
CA GLY A 340 4.85 -38.13 -6.61
C GLY A 340 5.24 -38.26 -8.08
N ALA A 341 6.22 -37.47 -8.52
CA ALA A 341 6.70 -37.50 -9.89
C ALA A 341 7.46 -38.80 -10.18
N VAL A 342 8.28 -39.27 -9.23
CA VAL A 342 8.99 -40.56 -9.33
C VAL A 342 8.02 -41.74 -9.40
N PHE A 343 6.93 -41.71 -8.64
CA PHE A 343 5.94 -42.78 -8.61
C PHE A 343 5.06 -42.83 -9.88
N ASN A 344 4.70 -41.66 -10.43
CA ASN A 344 3.80 -41.57 -11.58
C ASN A 344 4.52 -41.71 -12.94
N LYS A 345 5.83 -41.47 -13.00
CA LYS A 345 6.67 -41.75 -14.16
C LYS A 345 6.86 -43.25 -14.36
#